data_AF-A0A2V8DQ31-F1
#
_entry.id   AF-A0A2V8DQ31-F1
#
_cell.length_a   1.000
_cell.length_b   1.000
_cell.length_c   1.000
_cell.angle_alpha   90.00
_cell.angle_beta   90.00
_cell.angle_gamma   90.00
#
_symmetry.space_group_name_H-M   'P 1'
#
loop_
_entity.id
_entity.type
_entity.pdbx_description
1 polymer ?
#
loop_
_entity_poly.entity_id
_entity_poly.type
_entity_poly.pdbx_seq_one_letter_code
_entity_poly.pdbx_strand_id
1 'polypeptide(L)'
;MVEREFDNRTSLIVDPPDGRQPPLTPEGQQRRAAAAARDRVPEGPEDINNTTRCITPGTPRMGAGAGGDPQYGYYQIVQSPGYVVLLMETYHDARIVPLDGRPHLSQAIRQWSGDSRGKWEGNTLVVETSNFSPKSNFLGSAQNLRLVER
;
A
#
# COMPACT_ATOMS: atom_id res chain seq x y z
N MET A 1 29.57 1.05 4.98
CA MET A 1 28.88 -0.25 5.07
C MET A 1 27.83 -0.10 6.15
N VAL A 2 26.55 -0.23 5.80
CA VAL A 2 25.44 -0.03 6.75
C VAL A 2 25.40 -1.24 7.70
N GLU A 3 25.26 -0.99 9.00
CA GLU A 3 25.08 -2.04 10.02
C GLU A 3 23.81 -2.83 9.70
N ARG A 4 23.91 -4.16 9.64
CA ARG A 4 22.77 -5.04 9.34
C ARG A 4 22.39 -5.81 10.60
N GLU A 5 21.16 -5.64 11.06
CA GLU A 5 20.58 -6.48 12.09
C GLU A 5 20.11 -7.79 11.47
N PHE A 6 20.64 -8.91 11.98
CA PHE A 6 20.21 -10.24 11.58
C PHE A 6 19.30 -10.80 12.66
N ASP A 7 18.11 -11.24 12.26
CA ASP A 7 17.09 -11.80 13.13
C ASP A 7 16.76 -13.22 12.66
N ASN A 8 16.54 -14.13 13.61
CA ASN A 8 16.17 -15.53 13.37
C ASN A 8 14.65 -15.73 13.23
N ARG A 9 13.86 -14.65 13.13
CA ARG A 9 12.43 -14.73 12.86
C ARG A 9 12.15 -15.48 11.55
N THR A 10 11.24 -16.44 11.65
CA THR A 10 10.74 -17.23 10.51
C THR A 10 9.51 -16.61 9.84
N SER A 11 8.98 -15.49 10.37
CA SER A 11 7.85 -14.74 9.81
C SER A 11 8.03 -13.23 9.96
N LEU A 12 7.54 -12.47 8.97
CA LEU A 12 7.45 -11.01 9.00
C LEU A 12 6.17 -10.49 9.68
N ILE A 13 5.21 -11.38 9.95
CA ILE A 13 3.95 -11.04 10.60
C ILE A 13 4.19 -11.02 12.10
N VAL A 14 3.98 -9.86 12.71
CA VAL A 14 4.13 -9.66 14.17
C VAL A 14 2.80 -9.74 14.92
N ASP A 15 1.70 -9.48 14.24
CA ASP A 15 0.34 -9.59 14.75
C ASP A 15 -0.55 -10.22 13.65
N PRO A 16 -1.21 -11.36 13.91
CA PRO A 16 -1.23 -12.12 15.16
C PRO A 16 0.13 -12.72 15.57
N PRO A 17 0.37 -12.96 16.89
CA PRO A 17 1.66 -13.48 17.40
C PRO A 17 2.05 -14.88 16.88
N ASP A 18 1.12 -15.62 16.31
CA ASP A 18 1.39 -16.91 15.65
C ASP A 18 2.09 -16.74 14.29
N GLY A 19 2.30 -15.49 13.84
CA GLY A 19 3.02 -15.15 12.64
C GLY A 19 2.29 -15.51 11.35
N ARG A 20 0.97 -15.73 11.41
CA ARG A 20 0.15 -16.14 10.26
C ARG A 20 -0.81 -15.05 9.84
N GLN A 21 -1.13 -14.98 8.54
CA GLN A 21 -2.20 -14.10 8.10
C GLN A 21 -3.55 -14.62 8.63
N PRO A 22 -4.39 -13.76 9.20
CA PRO A 22 -5.74 -14.15 9.59
C PRO A 22 -6.52 -14.73 8.40
N PRO A 23 -7.36 -15.76 8.62
CA PRO A 23 -8.17 -16.32 7.55
C PRO A 23 -9.14 -15.27 6.99
N LEU A 24 -9.39 -15.35 5.68
CA LEU A 24 -10.40 -14.49 5.04
C LEU A 24 -11.80 -14.79 5.60
N THR A 25 -12.60 -13.74 5.79
CA THR A 25 -14.03 -13.90 6.08
C THR A 25 -14.75 -14.61 4.94
N PRO A 26 -15.93 -15.21 5.15
CA PRO A 26 -16.71 -15.84 4.09
C PRO A 26 -16.96 -14.90 2.89
N GLU A 27 -17.25 -13.62 3.15
CA GLU A 27 -17.44 -12.61 2.10
C GLU A 27 -16.12 -12.32 1.36
N GLY A 28 -14.99 -12.32 2.07
CA GLY A 28 -13.67 -12.19 1.48
C GLY A 28 -13.32 -13.38 0.56
N GLN A 29 -13.65 -14.60 0.98
CA GLN A 29 -13.48 -15.80 0.18
C GLN A 29 -14.35 -15.75 -1.09
N GLN A 30 -15.63 -15.34 -0.97
CA GLN A 30 -16.52 -15.16 -2.11
C GLN A 30 -16.02 -14.12 -3.10
N ARG A 31 -15.55 -12.95 -2.62
CA ARG A 31 -14.97 -11.91 -3.48
C ARG A 31 -13.74 -12.43 -4.23
N ARG A 32 -12.87 -13.17 -3.54
CA ARG A 32 -11.67 -13.76 -4.15
C ARG A 32 -12.02 -14.81 -5.21
N ALA A 33 -13.00 -15.67 -4.92
CA ALA A 33 -13.49 -16.67 -5.88
C ALA A 33 -14.15 -16.01 -7.10
N ALA A 34 -14.96 -14.96 -6.89
CA ALA A 34 -15.57 -14.20 -7.98
C ALA A 34 -14.53 -13.47 -8.84
N ALA A 35 -13.45 -12.97 -8.24
CA ALA A 35 -12.33 -12.37 -8.98
C ALA A 35 -11.59 -13.43 -9.82
N ALA A 36 -11.31 -14.60 -9.25
CA ALA A 36 -10.67 -15.71 -9.97
C ALA A 36 -11.56 -16.27 -11.11
N ALA A 37 -12.88 -16.29 -10.93
CA ALA A 37 -13.81 -16.70 -11.98
C ALA A 37 -13.89 -15.71 -13.16
N ARG A 38 -13.37 -14.49 -13.00
CA ARG A 38 -13.26 -13.47 -14.05
C ARG A 38 -11.91 -13.49 -14.76
N ASP A 39 -11.04 -14.45 -14.43
CA ASP A 39 -9.75 -14.60 -15.08
C ASP A 39 -9.99 -14.99 -16.54
N ARG A 40 -9.73 -14.03 -17.43
CA ARG A 40 -9.97 -14.11 -18.86
C ARG A 40 -8.75 -13.58 -19.59
N VAL A 41 -8.60 -13.96 -20.86
CA VAL A 41 -7.60 -13.32 -21.72
C VAL A 41 -7.89 -11.82 -21.75
N PRO A 42 -6.92 -10.95 -21.39
CA PRO A 42 -7.11 -9.50 -21.46
C PRO A 42 -7.50 -9.08 -22.89
N GLU A 43 -8.60 -8.36 -23.04
CA GLU A 43 -9.05 -7.81 -24.33
C GLU A 43 -8.36 -6.48 -24.64
N GLY A 44 -7.91 -5.80 -23.60
CA GLY A 44 -7.21 -4.53 -23.70
C GLY A 44 -6.31 -4.26 -22.49
N PRO A 45 -5.57 -3.13 -22.52
CA PRO A 45 -4.68 -2.77 -21.43
C PRO A 45 -5.44 -2.53 -20.12
N GLU A 46 -6.70 -2.12 -20.15
CA GLU A 46 -7.52 -1.91 -18.95
C GLU A 46 -7.82 -3.19 -18.16
N ASP A 47 -7.74 -4.35 -18.80
CA ASP A 47 -7.92 -5.66 -18.15
C ASP A 47 -6.65 -6.12 -17.41
N ILE A 48 -5.53 -5.43 -17.62
CA ILE A 48 -4.24 -5.72 -17.01
C ILE A 48 -4.07 -4.84 -15.76
N ASN A 49 -3.46 -5.38 -14.71
CA ASN A 49 -3.24 -4.64 -13.48
C ASN A 49 -2.27 -3.45 -13.65
N ASN A 50 -2.35 -2.46 -12.75
CA ASN A 50 -1.55 -1.22 -12.84
C ASN A 50 -0.04 -1.45 -12.77
N THR A 51 0.40 -2.52 -12.10
CA THR A 51 1.82 -2.89 -11.99
C THR A 51 2.34 -3.37 -13.36
N THR A 52 1.70 -4.34 -13.99
CA THR A 52 2.10 -4.85 -15.31
C THR A 52 2.03 -3.76 -16.41
N ARG A 53 1.19 -2.74 -16.23
CA ARG A 53 1.09 -1.58 -17.14
C ARG A 53 2.10 -0.47 -16.86
N CYS A 54 3.00 -0.63 -15.90
CA CYS A 54 3.96 0.40 -15.49
C CYS A 54 3.30 1.72 -15.02
N ILE A 55 2.09 1.66 -14.48
CA ILE A 55 1.35 2.86 -14.05
C ILE A 55 1.69 3.22 -12.61
N THR A 56 1.39 2.34 -11.66
CA THR A 56 1.75 2.53 -10.25
C THR A 56 1.54 1.23 -9.49
N PRO A 57 2.43 0.88 -8.55
CA PRO A 57 2.15 -0.14 -7.55
C PRO A 57 1.00 0.26 -6.61
N GLY A 58 0.77 1.54 -6.37
CA GLY A 58 -0.14 2.04 -5.33
C GLY A 58 0.50 2.03 -3.94
N THR A 59 -0.30 2.32 -2.91
CA THR A 59 0.12 2.45 -1.51
C THR A 59 -0.52 1.34 -0.66
N PRO A 60 0.18 0.73 0.33
CA PRO A 60 1.49 1.07 0.90
C PRO A 60 2.58 0.07 0.51
N ARG A 61 3.08 0.05 -0.74
CA ARG A 61 3.96 -1.04 -1.20
C ARG A 61 5.39 -1.04 -0.63
N MET A 62 5.53 -0.94 0.68
CA MET A 62 6.77 -1.01 1.42
C MET A 62 7.21 -2.46 1.61
N GLY A 63 8.48 -2.74 1.31
CA GLY A 63 9.20 -3.95 1.73
C GLY A 63 9.13 -5.16 0.80
N ALA A 64 9.81 -6.22 1.21
CA ALA A 64 9.81 -7.52 0.54
C ALA A 64 8.76 -8.45 1.19
N GLY A 65 7.79 -8.93 0.41
CA GLY A 65 6.83 -9.97 0.83
C GLY A 65 5.45 -9.47 1.27
N ALA A 66 4.50 -10.44 1.26
CA ALA A 66 3.04 -10.40 1.44
C ALA A 66 2.20 -9.37 0.62
N GLY A 67 2.79 -8.24 0.24
CA GLY A 67 2.27 -7.28 -0.75
C GLY A 67 3.37 -6.53 -1.53
N GLY A 68 4.63 -6.72 -1.15
CA GLY A 68 5.79 -6.08 -1.76
C GLY A 68 6.52 -7.02 -2.71
N ASP A 69 6.47 -6.70 -4.00
CA ASP A 69 7.40 -7.23 -4.99
C ASP A 69 8.83 -6.83 -4.58
N PRO A 70 9.82 -7.73 -4.59
CA PRO A 70 11.22 -7.37 -4.34
C PRO A 70 11.73 -6.24 -5.25
N GLN A 71 11.03 -5.93 -6.34
CA GLN A 71 11.26 -4.76 -7.18
C GLN A 71 11.06 -3.41 -6.46
N TYR A 72 10.37 -3.31 -5.32
CA TYR A 72 10.10 -2.03 -4.63
C TYR A 72 11.05 -1.76 -3.44
N GLY A 73 12.28 -2.27 -3.50
CA GLY A 73 13.17 -2.35 -2.34
C GLY A 73 13.75 -1.02 -1.85
N TYR A 74 13.83 0.01 -2.69
CA TYR A 74 14.49 1.26 -2.35
C TYR A 74 13.52 2.43 -2.29
N TYR A 75 13.52 3.08 -1.13
CA TYR A 75 12.82 4.33 -0.87
C TYR A 75 13.82 5.40 -0.50
N GLN A 76 13.69 6.57 -1.10
CA GLN A 76 14.25 7.79 -0.55
C GLN A 76 13.17 8.48 0.29
N ILE A 77 13.46 8.69 1.57
CA ILE A 77 12.62 9.48 2.46
C ILE A 77 13.11 10.92 2.43
N VAL A 78 12.27 11.83 1.97
CA VAL A 78 12.54 13.27 1.99
C VAL A 78 11.62 13.93 3.02
N GLN A 79 12.21 14.66 3.96
CA GLN A 79 11.46 15.39 4.98
C GLN A 79 11.61 16.89 4.75
N SER A 80 10.49 17.60 4.86
CA SER A 80 10.44 19.06 4.82
C SER A 80 9.41 19.56 5.84
N PRO A 81 9.42 20.84 6.23
CA PRO A 81 8.38 21.38 7.09
C PRO A 81 6.99 21.09 6.52
N GLY A 82 6.17 20.36 7.27
CA GLY A 82 4.80 20.01 6.90
C GLY A 82 4.63 18.78 6.00
N TYR A 83 5.70 18.11 5.55
CA TYR A 83 5.60 16.95 4.66
C TYR A 83 6.67 15.88 4.90
N VAL A 84 6.27 14.61 4.78
CA VAL A 84 7.18 13.51 4.45
C VAL A 84 6.86 13.03 3.04
N VAL A 85 7.89 12.78 2.23
CA VAL A 85 7.76 12.18 0.90
C VAL A 85 8.49 10.86 0.88
N LEU A 86 7.78 9.82 0.45
CA LEU A 86 8.31 8.49 0.17
C LEU A 86 8.49 8.38 -1.34
N LEU A 87 9.72 8.51 -1.82
CA LEU A 87 10.06 8.39 -3.23
C LEU A 87 10.52 6.95 -3.52
N MET A 88 9.75 6.22 -4.32
CA MET A 88 10.09 4.86 -4.73
C MET A 88 11.09 4.90 -5.89
N GLU A 89 12.16 4.11 -5.83
CA GLU A 89 13.09 3.93 -6.95
C GLU A 89 12.33 3.38 -8.18
N THR A 90 11.59 2.29 -7.96
CA THR A 90 10.77 1.66 -9.00
C THR A 90 9.49 2.46 -9.19
N TYR A 91 9.12 2.75 -10.44
CA TYR A 91 8.01 3.63 -10.87
C TYR A 91 8.24 5.14 -10.63
N HIS A 92 9.25 5.55 -9.85
CA HIS A 92 9.49 6.96 -9.50
C HIS A 92 8.28 7.64 -8.85
N ASP A 93 7.44 6.86 -8.17
CA ASP A 93 6.26 7.35 -7.49
C ASP A 93 6.67 8.16 -6.25
N ALA A 94 6.22 9.41 -6.19
CA ALA A 94 6.37 10.28 -5.04
C ALA A 94 5.09 10.27 -4.20
N ARG A 95 5.07 9.48 -3.12
CA ARG A 95 3.97 9.52 -2.15
C ARG A 95 4.19 10.69 -1.19
N ILE A 96 3.35 11.70 -1.32
CA ILE A 96 3.40 12.91 -0.47
C ILE A 96 2.47 12.71 0.73
N VAL A 97 3.02 12.88 1.93
CA VAL A 97 2.31 12.75 3.20
C VAL A 97 2.33 14.11 3.92
N PRO A 98 1.24 14.91 3.82
CA PRO A 98 1.09 16.12 4.62
C PRO A 98 1.00 15.80 6.11
N LEU A 99 1.63 16.65 6.94
CA LEU A 99 1.73 16.51 8.40
C LEU A 99 0.99 17.61 9.17
N ASP A 100 0.30 18.51 8.47
CA ASP A 100 -0.27 19.74 9.03
C ASP A 100 -1.71 19.56 9.56
N GLY A 101 -2.19 18.31 9.66
CA GLY A 101 -3.52 18.00 10.19
C GLY A 101 -4.67 18.42 9.28
N ARG A 102 -4.42 18.84 8.03
CA ARG A 102 -5.49 19.19 7.10
C ARG A 102 -6.40 17.99 6.83
N PRO A 103 -7.71 18.20 6.61
CA PRO A 103 -8.62 17.10 6.34
C PRO A 103 -8.25 16.34 5.07
N HIS A 104 -8.73 15.11 4.97
CA HIS A 104 -8.68 14.36 3.72
C HIS A 104 -9.43 15.07 2.59
N LEU A 105 -9.04 14.78 1.35
CA LEU A 105 -9.77 15.23 0.18
C LEU A 105 -11.24 14.74 0.23
N SER A 106 -12.13 15.48 -0.43
CA SER A 106 -13.51 15.04 -0.64
C SER A 106 -13.54 13.61 -1.19
N GLN A 107 -14.47 12.79 -0.71
CA GLN A 107 -14.66 11.40 -1.17
C GLN A 107 -14.97 11.29 -2.67
N ALA A 108 -15.31 12.40 -3.35
CA ALA A 108 -15.45 12.47 -4.79
C ALA A 108 -14.10 12.41 -5.53
N ILE A 109 -13.00 12.78 -4.88
CA ILE A 109 -11.65 12.75 -5.45
C ILE A 109 -10.97 11.46 -5.02
N ARG A 110 -10.70 10.59 -5.99
CA ARG A 110 -10.11 9.27 -5.77
C ARG A 110 -8.79 9.14 -6.51
N GLN A 111 -7.77 8.65 -5.83
CA GLN A 111 -6.40 8.52 -6.36
C GLN A 111 -5.96 7.05 -6.34
N TRP A 112 -5.09 6.63 -7.27
CA TRP A 112 -4.59 5.24 -7.28
C TRP A 112 -3.78 4.89 -6.03
N SER A 113 -2.96 5.83 -5.55
CA SER A 113 -2.18 5.70 -4.30
C SER A 113 -2.94 6.18 -3.06
N GLY A 114 -4.20 6.62 -3.22
CA GLY A 114 -4.98 7.20 -2.14
C GLY A 114 -4.47 8.58 -1.69
N ASP A 115 -5.19 9.17 -0.73
CA ASP A 115 -4.88 10.44 -0.10
C ASP A 115 -4.32 10.18 1.31
N SER A 116 -3.04 10.45 1.51
CA SER A 116 -2.33 10.19 2.77
C SER A 116 -2.38 11.40 3.72
N ARG A 117 -2.43 11.15 5.02
CA ARG A 117 -2.24 12.13 6.11
C ARG A 117 -1.37 11.52 7.20
N GLY A 118 -0.32 12.24 7.58
CA GLY A 118 0.64 11.79 8.57
C GLY A 118 0.55 12.57 9.86
N LYS A 119 0.92 11.93 10.97
CA LYS A 119 1.20 12.57 12.25
C LYS A 119 2.30 11.82 12.98
N TRP A 120 3.03 12.52 13.83
CA TRP A 120 4.04 11.90 14.69
C TRP A 120 3.41 11.50 16.03
N GLU A 121 3.62 10.25 16.43
CA GLU A 121 3.32 9.72 17.76
C GLU A 121 4.64 9.29 18.40
N GLY A 122 5.23 10.18 19.22
CA GLY A 122 6.60 9.99 19.69
C GLY A 122 7.59 9.96 18.52
N ASN A 123 8.28 8.83 18.35
CA ASN A 123 9.25 8.61 17.26
C ASN A 123 8.64 7.87 16.05
N THR A 124 7.33 7.63 16.05
CA THR A 124 6.64 6.89 15.00
C THR A 124 5.85 7.82 14.08
N LEU A 125 6.08 7.72 12.77
CA LEU A 125 5.23 8.37 11.77
C LEU A 125 4.02 7.48 11.51
N VAL A 126 2.85 7.90 11.99
CA VAL A 126 1.58 7.23 11.70
C VAL A 126 0.97 7.85 10.47
N VAL A 127 0.74 7.05 9.43
CA VAL A 127 0.13 7.50 8.16
C VAL A 127 -1.21 6.83 7.96
N GLU A 128 -2.25 7.64 7.84
CA GLU A 128 -3.57 7.20 7.39
C GLU A 128 -3.74 7.52 5.90
N THR A 129 -4.20 6.54 5.12
CA THR A 129 -4.51 6.73 3.71
C THR A 129 -5.93 6.26 3.41
N SER A 130 -6.66 7.08 2.69
CA SER A 130 -8.03 6.82 2.25
C SER A 130 -8.22 7.23 0.78
N ASN A 131 -9.47 7.36 0.30
CA ASN A 131 -9.79 7.85 -1.04
C ASN A 131 -9.13 7.06 -2.19
N PHE A 132 -8.96 5.77 -2.03
CA PHE A 132 -8.45 4.92 -3.10
C PHE A 132 -9.43 4.85 -4.27
N SER A 133 -8.89 4.86 -5.49
CA SER A 133 -9.63 4.59 -6.73
C SER A 133 -10.16 3.16 -6.74
N PRO A 134 -11.34 2.88 -7.31
CA PRO A 134 -11.80 1.50 -7.52
C PRO A 134 -10.88 0.72 -8.49
N LYS A 135 -10.00 1.42 -9.22
CA LYS A 135 -8.97 0.83 -10.09
C LYS A 135 -7.66 0.53 -9.34
N SER A 136 -7.56 0.80 -8.04
CA SER A 136 -6.50 0.23 -7.22
C SER A 136 -6.92 -1.16 -6.74
N ASN A 137 -5.95 -1.94 -6.28
CA ASN A 137 -6.24 -3.23 -5.68
C ASN A 137 -5.21 -3.55 -4.60
N PHE A 138 -5.65 -3.54 -3.35
CA PHE A 138 -4.88 -3.99 -2.22
C PHE A 138 -5.58 -5.21 -1.62
N LEU A 139 -5.09 -6.40 -1.96
CA LEU A 139 -5.62 -7.69 -1.47
C LEU A 139 -7.15 -7.83 -1.66
N GLY A 140 -7.70 -7.34 -2.78
CA GLY A 140 -9.14 -7.37 -3.08
C GLY A 140 -9.94 -6.20 -2.48
N SER A 141 -9.27 -5.22 -1.88
CA SER A 141 -9.86 -3.98 -1.36
C SER A 141 -9.41 -2.78 -2.19
N ALA A 142 -10.34 -1.84 -2.42
CA ALA A 142 -10.09 -0.63 -3.21
C ALA A 142 -10.85 0.56 -2.64
N GLN A 143 -12.00 0.94 -3.23
CA GLN A 143 -12.73 2.19 -2.92
C GLN A 143 -13.08 2.43 -1.44
N ASN A 144 -13.30 1.39 -0.65
CA ASN A 144 -13.65 1.51 0.77
C ASN A 144 -12.47 1.19 1.70
N LEU A 145 -11.27 1.05 1.15
CA LEU A 145 -10.06 0.81 1.92
C LEU A 145 -9.71 2.06 2.73
N ARG A 146 -9.49 1.84 4.03
CA ARG A 146 -8.80 2.75 4.92
C ARG A 146 -7.58 2.02 5.44
N LEU A 147 -6.43 2.64 5.27
CA LEU A 147 -5.14 2.04 5.57
C LEU A 147 -4.43 2.88 6.62
N VAL A 148 -3.88 2.24 7.65
CA VAL A 148 -3.09 2.89 8.69
C VAL A 148 -1.76 2.16 8.82
N GLU A 149 -0.67 2.90 8.62
CA GLU A 149 0.72 2.43 8.78
C GLU A 149 1.30 3.02 10.07
N ARG A 150 2.03 2.22 10.84
CA ARG A 150 2.67 2.56 12.12
C ARG A 150 4.03 1.90 12.22
#